data_AF-A0A2D4ZMW5-F1
#
_entry.id   AF-A0A2D4ZMW5-F1
#
_cell.length_a   1.000
_cell.length_b   1.000
_cell.length_c   1.000
_cell.angle_alpha   90.00
_cell.angle_beta   90.00
_cell.angle_gamma   90.00
#
_symmetry.space_group_name_H-M   'P 1'
#
loop_
_entity.id
_entity.type
_entity.pdbx_description
1 polymer ?
#
loop_
_entity_poly.entity_id
_entity_poly.type
_entity_poly.pdbx_seq_one_letter_code
_entity_poly.pdbx_strand_id
1 'polypeptide(L)'
;MCLGIFLMSNINICAQDAYLALYPQSKKPVGVNWPDEGTSQEQALATNGNLGLLLGPKSDVMDVDLDCREAKGLAELILPKPFAQFDRGTSDSGHYLYKAITCGPTKRFSGNGPKSTLVELRGDGSQTMIPPSIHPDGSRLNFTDINQDAPEVEYADLLKSVSLLAACSEVAQLWVSGRRHELALSFSGLCLKQNVNPQLLINIIQRICQTTGDRDEQDRMNCVRTSVGKPHDELRGFNGLVDCIGKAAADRIAKLVG
;
A
#
# COMPACT_ATOMS: atom_id res chain seq x y z
N MET A 1 34.77 2.20 5.36
CA MET A 1 33.66 2.91 4.70
C MET A 1 33.46 2.41 3.25
N CYS A 2 33.52 1.09 2.99
CA CYS A 2 33.43 0.53 1.62
C CYS A 2 32.63 -0.77 1.49
N LEU A 3 32.01 -1.28 2.56
CA LEU A 3 31.23 -2.54 2.49
C LEU A 3 29.76 -2.32 2.11
N GLY A 4 29.19 -1.14 2.41
CA GLY A 4 27.78 -0.84 2.13
C GLY A 4 27.48 -0.44 0.68
N ILE A 5 28.45 0.17 -0.01
CA ILE A 5 28.28 0.61 -1.41
C ILE A 5 28.29 -0.59 -2.37
N PHE A 6 29.06 -1.64 -2.05
CA PHE A 6 29.25 -2.83 -2.89
C PHE A 6 28.05 -3.81 -2.88
N LEU A 7 27.15 -3.70 -1.88
CA LEU A 7 25.92 -4.49 -1.82
C LEU A 7 24.78 -3.87 -2.64
N MET A 8 24.85 -2.57 -2.93
CA MET A 8 23.78 -1.86 -3.66
C MET A 8 23.93 -1.96 -5.19
N SER A 9 25.10 -2.37 -5.70
CA SER A 9 25.42 -2.35 -7.12
C SER A 9 24.80 -3.47 -7.95
N ASN A 10 24.03 -4.41 -7.37
CA ASN A 10 23.53 -5.59 -8.09
C ASN A 10 22.02 -5.88 -7.90
N ILE A 11 21.24 -4.97 -7.32
CA ILE A 11 19.79 -5.19 -7.25
C ILE A 11 19.21 -4.77 -8.59
N ASN A 12 19.06 -5.75 -9.49
CA ASN A 12 18.39 -5.56 -10.76
C ASN A 12 16.88 -5.44 -10.53
N ILE A 13 16.40 -4.20 -10.34
CA ILE A 13 14.98 -3.91 -10.11
C ILE A 13 14.18 -4.06 -11.41
N CYS A 14 14.78 -3.76 -12.56
CA CYS A 14 14.23 -3.99 -13.88
C CYS A 14 15.35 -4.16 -14.91
N ALA A 15 15.12 -5.06 -15.88
CA ALA A 15 16.11 -5.39 -16.92
C ALA A 15 16.22 -4.32 -18.02
N GLN A 16 15.31 -3.34 -18.03
CA GLN A 16 15.19 -2.30 -19.05
C GLN A 16 15.81 -0.97 -18.57
N ASP A 17 16.12 -0.10 -19.52
CA ASP A 17 16.52 1.30 -19.28
C ASP A 17 15.31 2.11 -18.81
N ALA A 18 14.97 1.96 -17.52
CA ALA A 18 13.80 2.58 -16.91
C ALA A 18 14.16 3.46 -15.69
N TYR A 19 15.44 3.74 -15.47
CA TYR A 19 15.88 4.59 -14.37
C TYR A 19 15.92 6.06 -14.78
N LEU A 20 15.75 6.95 -13.81
CA LEU A 20 15.80 8.39 -14.00
C LEU A 20 16.77 9.03 -13.02
N ALA A 21 17.56 9.98 -13.51
CA ALA A 21 18.21 10.94 -12.64
C ALA A 21 17.17 11.91 -12.08
N LEU A 22 17.16 12.11 -10.78
CA LEU A 22 16.35 13.10 -10.09
C LEU A 22 17.26 14.16 -9.46
N TYR A 23 16.77 15.39 -9.31
CA TYR A 23 17.54 16.43 -8.62
C TYR A 23 17.89 16.01 -7.17
N PRO A 24 19.07 16.42 -6.64
CA PRO A 24 19.45 16.11 -5.26
C PRO A 24 18.37 16.51 -4.27
N GLN A 25 18.08 15.63 -3.29
CA GLN A 25 17.05 15.86 -2.27
C GLN A 25 15.67 16.23 -2.84
N SER A 26 15.36 15.73 -4.04
CA SER A 26 14.11 15.99 -4.73
C SER A 26 13.49 14.71 -5.29
N LYS A 27 12.17 14.73 -5.46
CA LYS A 27 11.44 13.70 -6.21
C LYS A 27 11.26 14.08 -7.69
N LYS A 28 11.86 15.18 -8.14
CA LYS A 28 11.68 15.71 -9.51
C LYS A 28 12.72 15.12 -10.47
N PRO A 29 12.29 14.52 -11.60
CA PRO A 29 13.20 14.10 -12.65
C PRO A 29 13.99 15.26 -13.26
N VAL A 30 15.20 14.97 -13.70
CA VAL A 30 15.99 15.86 -14.55
C VAL A 30 15.47 15.70 -15.98
N GLY A 31 15.01 16.80 -16.58
CA GLY A 31 14.43 16.80 -17.95
C GLY A 31 12.91 16.94 -17.97
N VAL A 32 12.38 17.33 -19.14
CA VAL A 32 10.95 17.64 -19.34
C VAL A 32 10.15 16.48 -19.94
N ASN A 33 10.80 15.57 -20.67
CA ASN A 33 10.19 14.40 -21.32
C ASN A 33 10.53 13.08 -20.61
N TRP A 34 10.76 13.15 -19.30
CA TRP A 34 11.18 12.01 -18.48
C TRP A 34 10.32 10.73 -18.59
N PRO A 35 8.99 10.75 -18.88
CA PRO A 35 8.21 9.50 -18.96
C PRO A 35 8.70 8.54 -20.07
N ASP A 36 9.38 9.07 -21.09
CA ASP A 36 9.87 8.28 -22.23
C ASP A 36 11.40 8.11 -22.25
N GLU A 37 12.11 8.85 -21.39
CA GLU A 37 13.59 8.99 -21.39
C GLU A 37 14.25 8.20 -20.25
N GLY A 38 13.79 6.96 -20.03
CA GLY A 38 14.48 6.04 -19.12
C GLY A 38 15.91 5.75 -19.59
N THR A 39 16.81 5.54 -18.63
CA THR A 39 18.23 5.21 -18.86
C THR A 39 18.67 4.04 -17.98
N SER A 40 19.88 3.54 -18.18
CA SER A 40 20.49 2.56 -17.27
C SER A 40 20.67 3.13 -15.85
N GLN A 41 20.72 2.23 -14.87
CA GLN A 41 20.89 2.61 -13.46
C GLN A 41 22.22 3.35 -13.23
N GLU A 42 23.30 2.88 -13.87
CA GLU A 42 24.63 3.45 -13.76
C GLU A 42 24.66 4.90 -14.29
N GLN A 43 24.01 5.14 -15.43
CA GLN A 43 23.94 6.46 -16.03
C GLN A 43 23.10 7.42 -15.19
N ALA A 44 21.97 6.97 -14.65
CA ALA A 44 21.16 7.77 -13.73
C ALA A 44 21.95 8.17 -12.48
N LEU A 45 22.67 7.23 -11.86
CA LEU A 45 23.48 7.46 -10.65
C LEU A 45 24.68 8.38 -10.91
N ALA A 46 25.26 8.38 -12.12
CA ALA A 46 26.39 9.23 -12.48
C ALA A 46 26.09 10.75 -12.39
N THR A 47 24.81 11.14 -12.37
CA THR A 47 24.38 12.55 -12.23
C THR A 47 24.54 13.12 -10.81
N ASN A 48 24.93 12.28 -9.83
CA ASN A 48 25.13 12.65 -8.43
C ASN A 48 23.90 13.26 -7.74
N GLY A 49 22.71 12.83 -8.19
CA GLY A 49 21.40 13.20 -7.63
C GLY A 49 20.68 12.03 -6.96
N ASN A 50 19.35 12.11 -6.93
CA ASN A 50 18.49 11.00 -6.52
C ASN A 50 18.20 10.06 -7.70
N LEU A 51 17.78 8.85 -7.41
CA LEU A 51 17.41 7.81 -8.37
C LEU A 51 15.88 7.62 -8.39
N GLY A 52 15.30 7.73 -9.58
CA GLY A 52 13.91 7.40 -9.85
C GLY A 52 13.81 6.13 -10.68
N LEU A 53 12.65 5.48 -10.61
CA LEU A 53 12.27 4.34 -11.43
C LEU A 53 10.97 4.68 -12.15
N LEU A 54 10.97 4.61 -13.48
CA LEU A 54 9.76 4.63 -14.30
C LEU A 54 8.93 3.39 -14.00
N LEU A 55 7.61 3.55 -13.87
CA LEU A 55 6.69 2.48 -13.55
C LEU A 55 5.84 2.10 -14.78
N GLY A 56 5.23 0.92 -14.72
CA GLY A 56 4.41 0.37 -15.81
C GLY A 56 5.25 -0.34 -16.89
N PRO A 57 4.80 -0.37 -18.16
CA PRO A 57 5.38 -1.18 -19.23
C PRO A 57 6.86 -0.92 -19.55
N LYS A 58 7.43 0.21 -19.09
CA LYS A 58 8.85 0.52 -19.27
C LYS A 58 9.76 -0.28 -18.35
N SER A 59 9.29 -0.67 -17.16
CA SER A 59 10.08 -1.40 -16.17
C SER A 59 9.48 -2.75 -15.80
N ASP A 60 8.24 -3.01 -16.20
CA ASP A 60 7.40 -4.11 -15.72
C ASP A 60 7.26 -4.10 -14.19
N VAL A 61 7.28 -2.90 -13.60
CA VAL A 61 7.19 -2.67 -12.15
C VAL A 61 6.04 -1.73 -11.82
N MET A 62 5.28 -2.10 -10.78
CA MET A 62 4.34 -1.22 -10.09
C MET A 62 4.81 -0.93 -8.66
N ASP A 63 4.42 0.24 -8.13
CA ASP A 63 4.73 0.66 -6.75
C ASP A 63 3.42 0.84 -5.98
N VAL A 64 3.32 0.19 -4.82
CA VAL A 64 2.29 0.50 -3.82
C VAL A 64 2.91 1.42 -2.78
N ASP A 65 2.62 2.72 -2.90
CA ASP A 65 3.05 3.76 -1.94
C ASP A 65 2.06 3.81 -0.77
N LEU A 66 2.54 3.45 0.41
CA LEU A 66 1.79 3.42 1.66
C LEU A 66 1.99 4.77 2.35
N ASP A 67 0.95 5.59 2.37
CA ASP A 67 1.01 7.00 2.82
C ASP A 67 0.56 7.22 4.27
N CYS A 68 0.15 6.16 4.97
CA CYS A 68 -0.20 6.24 6.39
C CYS A 68 0.25 5.02 7.21
N ARG A 69 0.32 5.23 8.54
CA ARG A 69 0.69 4.19 9.52
C ARG A 69 -0.23 2.97 9.42
N GLU A 70 -1.53 3.17 9.21
CA GLU A 70 -2.50 2.08 9.12
C GLU A 70 -2.27 1.23 7.86
N ALA A 71 -2.05 1.86 6.70
CA ALA A 71 -1.73 1.16 5.46
C ALA A 71 -0.42 0.36 5.61
N LYS A 72 0.63 1.00 6.13
CA LYS A 72 1.90 0.31 6.39
C LYS A 72 1.77 -0.87 7.36
N GLY A 73 0.97 -0.71 8.42
CA GLY A 73 0.74 -1.75 9.41
C GLY A 73 -0.07 -2.94 8.91
N LEU A 74 -0.84 -2.78 7.83
CA LEU A 74 -1.72 -3.82 7.26
C LEU A 74 -1.18 -4.42 5.95
N ALA A 75 -0.23 -3.77 5.29
CA ALA A 75 0.24 -4.11 3.94
C ALA A 75 0.70 -5.57 3.81
N GLU A 76 1.60 -6.04 4.69
CA GLU A 76 2.12 -7.42 4.66
C GLU A 76 1.02 -8.50 4.78
N LEU A 77 -0.09 -8.18 5.44
CA LEU A 77 -1.19 -9.12 5.64
C LEU A 77 -2.14 -9.18 4.44
N ILE A 78 -2.36 -8.04 3.76
CA ILE A 78 -3.40 -7.88 2.74
C ILE A 78 -2.82 -8.00 1.33
N LEU A 79 -1.63 -7.46 1.10
CA LEU A 79 -1.02 -7.43 -0.22
C LEU A 79 -0.29 -8.75 -0.51
N PRO A 80 -0.17 -9.16 -1.79
CA PRO A 80 0.74 -10.23 -2.15
C PRO A 80 2.17 -9.89 -1.76
N LYS A 81 3.02 -10.91 -1.63
CA LYS A 81 4.44 -10.72 -1.28
C LYS A 81 5.13 -9.87 -2.35
N PRO A 82 5.67 -8.67 -2.01
CA PRO A 82 6.39 -7.84 -2.97
C PRO A 82 7.76 -8.42 -3.31
N PHE A 83 8.34 -8.01 -4.45
CA PHE A 83 9.74 -8.37 -4.75
C PHE A 83 10.73 -7.47 -4.03
N ALA A 84 10.35 -6.23 -3.69
CA ALA A 84 11.17 -5.34 -2.90
C ALA A 84 10.32 -4.43 -2.02
N GLN A 85 10.83 -4.14 -0.83
CA GLN A 85 10.27 -3.18 0.10
C GLN A 85 11.32 -2.14 0.43
N PHE A 86 10.92 -0.88 0.53
CA PHE A 86 11.80 0.18 0.99
C PHE A 86 11.05 1.27 1.72
N ASP A 87 11.76 1.97 2.60
CA ASP A 87 11.26 3.14 3.30
C ASP A 87 12.41 4.06 3.73
N ARG A 88 12.07 5.07 4.53
CA ARG A 88 13.01 6.03 5.12
C ARG A 88 13.24 5.84 6.62
N GLY A 89 12.94 4.66 7.17
CA GLY A 89 13.09 4.33 8.59
C GLY A 89 11.98 4.87 9.50
N THR A 90 10.86 5.32 8.94
CA THR A 90 9.70 5.82 9.70
C THR A 90 8.53 4.84 9.65
N SER A 91 7.60 4.93 10.59
CA SER A 91 6.43 4.04 10.68
C SER A 91 5.19 4.57 9.94
N ASP A 92 5.28 5.76 9.35
CA ASP A 92 4.18 6.49 8.71
C ASP A 92 4.08 6.26 7.21
N SER A 93 5.14 5.80 6.53
CA SER A 93 5.12 5.55 5.09
C SER A 93 6.09 4.44 4.64
N GLY A 94 5.87 3.86 3.46
CA GLY A 94 6.74 2.84 2.86
C GLY A 94 6.28 2.43 1.47
N HIS A 95 7.11 1.68 0.75
CA HIS A 95 6.87 1.32 -0.65
C HIS A 95 7.05 -0.16 -0.87
N TYR A 96 6.08 -0.78 -1.55
CA TYR A 96 6.11 -2.18 -1.95
C TYR A 96 6.14 -2.25 -3.48
N LEU A 97 7.24 -2.76 -4.03
CA LEU A 97 7.40 -2.92 -5.47
C LEU A 97 6.99 -4.32 -5.91
N TYR A 98 6.29 -4.38 -7.04
CA TYR A 98 5.77 -5.59 -7.66
C TYR A 98 6.23 -5.73 -9.10
N LYS A 99 6.68 -6.94 -9.47
CA LYS A 99 6.84 -7.34 -10.86
C LYS A 99 5.48 -7.61 -11.47
N ALA A 100 5.24 -7.13 -12.68
CA ALA A 100 3.92 -7.10 -13.27
C ALA A 100 3.84 -7.91 -14.57
N ILE A 101 2.86 -8.82 -14.65
CA ILE A 101 2.47 -9.47 -15.91
C ILE A 101 1.70 -8.46 -16.79
N THR A 102 0.81 -7.70 -16.15
CA THR A 102 0.12 -6.57 -16.76
C THR A 102 0.25 -5.33 -15.89
N CYS A 103 0.38 -4.18 -16.56
CA CYS A 103 0.43 -2.87 -15.92
C CYS A 103 -0.90 -2.11 -16.11
N GLY A 104 -1.05 -0.99 -15.41
CA GLY A 104 -2.22 -0.13 -15.54
C GLY A 104 -2.01 1.24 -14.88
N PRO A 105 -3.02 2.11 -14.94
CA PRO A 105 -2.87 3.50 -14.54
C PRO A 105 -2.72 3.65 -13.03
N THR A 106 -2.10 4.76 -12.64
CA THR A 106 -2.00 5.14 -11.22
C THR A 106 -3.39 5.36 -10.60
N LYS A 107 -3.62 4.77 -9.44
CA LYS A 107 -4.85 4.89 -8.65
C LYS A 107 -4.53 5.35 -7.23
N ARG A 108 -5.13 6.47 -6.82
CA ARG A 108 -5.01 7.02 -5.47
C ARG A 108 -6.25 6.70 -4.63
N PHE A 109 -6.02 6.27 -3.39
CA PHE A 109 -7.06 6.08 -2.39
C PHE A 109 -6.86 7.03 -1.22
N SER A 110 -7.91 7.73 -0.82
CA SER A 110 -7.84 8.77 0.21
C SER A 110 -9.01 8.66 1.18
N GLY A 111 -8.73 8.91 2.46
CA GLY A 111 -9.73 8.99 3.53
C GLY A 111 -10.43 10.35 3.55
N ASN A 112 -10.90 10.77 4.72
CA ASN A 112 -11.63 12.04 4.85
C ASN A 112 -10.71 13.27 4.82
N GLY A 113 -10.98 14.22 3.91
CA GLY A 113 -10.35 15.55 3.90
C GLY A 113 -9.15 15.71 2.95
N PRO A 114 -8.58 16.92 2.85
CA PRO A 114 -7.39 17.17 2.06
C PRO A 114 -6.15 16.54 2.70
N LYS A 115 -5.23 16.01 1.87
CA LYS A 115 -3.99 15.30 2.30
C LYS A 115 -4.24 14.03 3.14
N SER A 116 -5.33 13.33 2.86
CA SER A 116 -5.73 12.08 3.53
C SER A 116 -5.36 10.82 2.72
N THR A 117 -4.35 10.89 1.84
CA THR A 117 -3.94 9.72 1.05
C THR A 117 -3.59 8.57 2.00
N LEU A 118 -4.19 7.40 1.73
CA LEU A 118 -3.97 6.19 2.52
C LEU A 118 -2.92 5.31 1.82
N VAL A 119 -3.13 5.10 0.52
CA VAL A 119 -2.29 4.29 -0.34
C VAL A 119 -2.48 4.69 -1.80
N GLU A 120 -1.42 4.60 -2.60
CA GLU A 120 -1.46 4.73 -4.06
C GLU A 120 -0.93 3.46 -4.73
N LEU A 121 -1.65 2.92 -5.72
CA LEU A 121 -1.09 1.98 -6.68
C LEU A 121 -0.56 2.80 -7.87
N ARG A 122 0.74 2.92 -8.00
CA ARG A 122 1.43 3.67 -9.05
C ARG A 122 1.90 2.74 -10.16
N GLY A 123 1.58 3.11 -11.39
CA GLY A 123 1.87 2.32 -12.59
C GLY A 123 2.16 3.24 -13.77
N ASP A 124 1.43 3.08 -14.88
CA ASP A 124 1.70 3.74 -16.16
C ASP A 124 1.91 5.25 -16.04
N GLY A 125 2.95 5.76 -16.72
CA GLY A 125 3.27 7.18 -16.81
C GLY A 125 3.70 7.83 -15.50
N SER A 126 4.03 7.03 -14.48
CA SER A 126 4.50 7.52 -13.19
C SER A 126 5.93 7.07 -12.89
N GLN A 127 6.52 7.67 -11.85
CA GLN A 127 7.82 7.27 -11.34
C GLN A 127 7.79 7.19 -9.81
N THR A 128 8.68 6.39 -9.25
CA THR A 128 8.93 6.37 -7.82
C THR A 128 10.41 6.57 -7.50
N MET A 129 10.69 7.35 -6.45
CA MET A 129 12.05 7.59 -5.97
C MET A 129 12.49 6.39 -5.13
N ILE A 130 13.59 5.75 -5.53
CA ILE A 130 14.07 4.50 -4.93
C ILE A 130 15.42 4.69 -4.20
N PRO A 131 15.82 3.77 -3.30
CA PRO A 131 17.17 3.76 -2.72
C PRO A 131 18.27 3.80 -3.81
N PRO A 132 19.45 4.43 -3.57
CA PRO A 132 19.93 5.04 -2.32
C PRO A 132 19.48 6.49 -2.05
N SER A 133 18.44 6.99 -2.73
CA SER A 133 18.04 8.41 -2.72
C SER A 133 17.89 9.03 -1.32
N ILE A 134 18.09 10.36 -1.24
CA ILE A 134 17.79 11.18 -0.07
C ILE A 134 16.45 11.87 -0.29
N HIS A 135 15.47 11.58 0.56
CA HIS A 135 14.16 12.21 0.53
C HIS A 135 14.25 13.72 0.82
N PRO A 136 13.30 14.56 0.33
CA PRO A 136 13.34 16.02 0.56
C PRO A 136 13.38 16.49 2.02
N ASP A 137 13.04 15.62 2.98
CA ASP A 137 13.16 15.89 4.42
C ASP A 137 14.58 15.57 4.98
N GLY A 138 15.51 15.14 4.13
CA GLY A 138 16.88 14.77 4.49
C GLY A 138 17.08 13.31 4.90
N SER A 139 16.00 12.51 5.01
CA SER A 139 16.10 11.09 5.34
C SER A 139 16.57 10.26 4.13
N ARG A 140 17.29 9.16 4.38
CA ARG A 140 17.77 8.25 3.33
C ARG A 140 16.76 7.12 3.12
N LEU A 141 16.43 6.84 1.85
CA LEU A 141 15.69 5.64 1.48
C LEU A 141 16.62 4.42 1.47
N ASN A 142 16.17 3.33 2.08
CA ASN A 142 16.88 2.04 2.09
C ASN A 142 15.90 0.90 1.78
N PHE A 143 16.38 -0.10 1.03
CA PHE A 143 15.66 -1.37 0.91
C PHE A 143 15.62 -2.07 2.27
N THR A 144 14.43 -2.50 2.68
CA THR A 144 14.19 -3.23 3.93
C THR A 144 14.04 -4.73 3.69
N ASP A 145 13.59 -5.12 2.50
CA ASP A 145 13.46 -6.51 2.08
C ASP A 145 13.55 -6.63 0.56
N ILE A 146 14.10 -7.73 0.07
CA ILE A 146 14.20 -8.06 -1.36
C ILE A 146 14.01 -9.57 -1.53
N ASN A 147 13.08 -9.93 -2.40
CA ASN A 147 12.74 -11.29 -2.76
C ASN A 147 12.65 -11.40 -4.28
N GLN A 148 13.74 -11.78 -4.94
CA GLN A 148 13.78 -11.93 -6.41
C GLN A 148 12.86 -13.05 -6.92
N ASP A 149 12.49 -13.99 -6.07
CA ASP A 149 11.58 -15.10 -6.39
C ASP A 149 10.11 -14.77 -6.10
N ALA A 150 9.78 -13.51 -5.81
CA ALA A 150 8.38 -13.10 -5.65
C ALA A 150 7.62 -13.29 -6.97
N PRO A 151 6.42 -13.90 -6.95
CA PRO A 151 5.64 -14.10 -8.17
C PRO A 151 5.22 -12.75 -8.76
N GLU A 152 5.18 -12.69 -10.08
CA GLU A 152 4.61 -11.55 -10.79
C GLU A 152 3.10 -11.43 -10.55
N VAL A 153 2.57 -10.22 -10.65
CA VAL A 153 1.16 -9.93 -10.38
C VAL A 153 0.47 -9.29 -11.59
N GLU A 154 -0.84 -9.50 -11.68
CA GLU A 154 -1.71 -8.80 -12.62
C GLU A 154 -2.20 -7.47 -12.02
N TYR A 155 -2.27 -6.40 -12.81
CA TYR A 155 -2.74 -5.08 -12.34
C TYR A 155 -4.11 -5.17 -11.65
N ALA A 156 -5.05 -5.89 -12.25
CA ALA A 156 -6.41 -5.98 -11.75
C ALA A 156 -6.50 -6.64 -10.38
N ASP A 157 -5.66 -7.66 -10.11
CA ASP A 157 -5.67 -8.36 -8.83
C ASP A 157 -4.91 -7.58 -7.76
N LEU A 158 -3.79 -6.94 -8.12
CA LEU A 158 -3.11 -6.03 -7.20
C LEU A 158 -4.02 -4.85 -6.82
N LEU A 159 -4.77 -4.29 -7.77
CA LEU A 159 -5.72 -3.20 -7.52
C LEU A 159 -6.83 -3.61 -6.53
N LYS A 160 -7.34 -4.85 -6.61
CA LYS A 160 -8.31 -5.37 -5.62
C LYS A 160 -7.69 -5.42 -4.22
N SER A 161 -6.48 -5.97 -4.08
CA SER A 161 -5.78 -6.02 -2.80
C SER A 161 -5.48 -4.63 -2.24
N VAL A 162 -5.04 -3.68 -3.06
CA VAL A 162 -4.79 -2.29 -2.65
C VAL A 162 -6.07 -1.57 -2.27
N SER A 163 -7.19 -1.84 -2.97
CA SER A 163 -8.51 -1.29 -2.61
C SER A 163 -8.96 -1.80 -1.25
N LEU A 164 -8.85 -3.11 -0.99
CA LEU A 164 -9.14 -3.68 0.32
C LEU A 164 -8.24 -3.08 1.41
N LEU A 165 -6.95 -2.94 1.14
CA LEU A 165 -6.01 -2.29 2.06
C LEU A 165 -6.48 -0.87 2.41
N ALA A 166 -6.87 -0.06 1.42
CA ALA A 166 -7.38 1.28 1.63
C ALA A 166 -8.64 1.30 2.52
N ALA A 167 -9.61 0.40 2.28
CA ALA A 167 -10.78 0.25 3.15
C ALA A 167 -10.39 -0.08 4.60
N CYS A 168 -9.49 -1.06 4.80
CA CYS A 168 -9.04 -1.45 6.12
C CYS A 168 -8.25 -0.34 6.83
N SER A 169 -7.45 0.44 6.09
CA SER A 169 -6.75 1.60 6.64
C SER A 169 -7.72 2.68 7.11
N GLU A 170 -8.78 2.96 6.35
CA GLU A 170 -9.80 3.93 6.78
C GLU A 170 -10.59 3.42 8.01
N VAL A 171 -10.95 2.14 8.04
CA VAL A 171 -11.57 1.51 9.23
C VAL A 171 -10.66 1.65 10.45
N ALA A 172 -9.36 1.43 10.31
CA ALA A 172 -8.39 1.58 11.38
C ALA A 172 -8.31 3.03 11.90
N GLN A 173 -8.34 4.02 11.01
CA GLN A 173 -8.37 5.45 11.39
C GLN A 173 -9.65 5.82 12.16
N LEU A 174 -10.77 5.14 11.89
CA LEU A 174 -12.05 5.36 12.55
C LEU A 174 -12.21 4.56 13.86
N TRP A 175 -11.24 3.72 14.21
CA TRP A 175 -11.26 2.76 15.32
C TRP A 175 -11.04 3.39 16.72
N VAL A 176 -11.93 4.30 17.10
CA VAL A 176 -11.87 5.01 18.39
C VAL A 176 -12.80 4.40 19.45
N SER A 177 -12.49 4.65 20.72
CA SER A 177 -13.28 4.16 21.86
C SER A 177 -14.76 4.55 21.74
N GLY A 178 -15.65 3.68 22.23
CA GLY A 178 -17.11 3.86 22.17
C GLY A 178 -17.79 3.33 20.90
N ARG A 179 -17.03 3.04 19.83
CA ARG A 179 -17.61 2.48 18.58
C ARG A 179 -16.89 1.26 17.98
N ARG A 180 -15.83 0.78 18.63
CA ARG A 180 -14.98 -0.32 18.10
C ARG A 180 -15.73 -1.62 17.84
N HIS A 181 -16.57 -2.05 18.79
CA HIS A 181 -17.38 -3.26 18.63
C HIS A 181 -18.30 -3.17 17.41
N GLU A 182 -19.08 -2.10 17.34
CA GLU A 182 -20.05 -1.89 16.26
C GLU A 182 -19.39 -1.70 14.90
N LEU A 183 -18.24 -1.03 14.86
CA LEU A 183 -17.42 -0.93 13.66
C LEU A 183 -16.88 -2.30 13.23
N ALA A 184 -16.37 -3.11 14.17
CA ALA A 184 -15.92 -4.47 13.91
C ALA A 184 -17.03 -5.33 13.30
N LEU A 185 -18.21 -5.36 13.93
CA LEU A 185 -19.36 -6.13 13.50
C LEU A 185 -19.87 -5.69 12.13
N SER A 186 -20.03 -4.38 11.94
CA SER A 186 -20.55 -3.81 10.69
C SER A 186 -19.58 -4.01 9.52
N PHE A 187 -18.28 -3.75 9.73
CA PHE A 187 -17.26 -3.99 8.73
C PHE A 187 -17.14 -5.48 8.39
N SER A 188 -17.21 -6.37 9.39
CA SER A 188 -17.19 -7.81 9.17
C SER A 188 -18.37 -8.25 8.30
N GLY A 189 -19.57 -7.77 8.61
CA GLY A 189 -20.76 -8.05 7.81
C GLY A 189 -20.66 -7.54 6.37
N LEU A 190 -20.00 -6.39 6.13
CA LEU A 190 -19.76 -5.87 4.79
C LEU A 190 -18.81 -6.79 4.01
N CYS A 191 -17.65 -7.10 4.59
CA CYS A 191 -16.62 -7.94 4.00
C CYS A 191 -17.14 -9.35 3.66
N LEU A 192 -17.90 -9.97 4.56
CA LEU A 192 -18.48 -11.29 4.33
C LEU A 192 -19.50 -11.29 3.18
N LYS A 193 -20.33 -10.24 3.05
CA LYS A 193 -21.25 -10.10 1.90
C LYS A 193 -20.52 -9.97 0.56
N GLN A 194 -19.29 -9.47 0.58
CA GLN A 194 -18.41 -9.34 -0.60
C GLN A 194 -17.45 -10.53 -0.75
N ASN A 195 -17.66 -11.62 0.00
CA ASN A 195 -16.85 -12.84 -0.05
C ASN A 195 -15.36 -12.66 0.32
N VAL A 196 -15.03 -11.64 1.13
CA VAL A 196 -13.68 -11.55 1.72
C VAL A 196 -13.43 -12.79 2.58
N ASN A 197 -12.27 -13.40 2.42
CA ASN A 197 -11.89 -14.61 3.16
C ASN A 197 -12.01 -14.39 4.69
N PRO A 198 -12.78 -15.22 5.42
CA PRO A 198 -13.01 -15.00 6.86
C PRO A 198 -11.73 -15.04 7.71
N GLN A 199 -10.77 -15.91 7.39
CA GLN A 199 -9.52 -16.01 8.14
C GLN A 199 -8.64 -14.77 7.93
N LEU A 200 -8.56 -14.27 6.69
CA LEU A 200 -7.91 -13.00 6.39
C LEU A 200 -8.57 -11.86 7.17
N LEU A 201 -9.90 -11.79 7.18
CA LEU A 201 -10.65 -10.75 7.89
C LEU A 201 -10.41 -10.81 9.42
N ILE A 202 -10.34 -12.00 10.03
CA ILE A 202 -9.97 -12.16 11.45
C ILE A 202 -8.59 -11.54 11.70
N ASN A 203 -7.61 -11.87 10.86
CA ASN A 203 -6.24 -11.36 11.00
C ASN A 203 -6.20 -9.83 10.81
N ILE A 204 -7.00 -9.29 9.88
CA ILE A 204 -7.12 -7.84 9.65
C ILE A 204 -7.65 -7.16 10.91
N ILE A 205 -8.76 -7.64 11.47
CA ILE A 205 -9.36 -7.07 12.69
C ILE A 205 -8.36 -7.13 13.85
N GLN A 206 -7.64 -8.25 14.01
CA GLN A 206 -6.61 -8.37 15.02
C GLN A 206 -5.49 -7.33 14.83
N ARG A 207 -4.98 -7.17 13.60
CA ARG A 207 -3.94 -6.18 13.30
C ARG A 207 -4.42 -4.75 13.55
N ILE A 208 -5.68 -4.43 13.21
CA ILE A 208 -6.28 -3.13 13.54
C ILE A 208 -6.28 -2.90 15.06
N CYS A 209 -6.68 -3.89 15.85
CA CYS A 209 -6.67 -3.78 17.32
C CYS A 209 -5.25 -3.49 17.84
N GLN A 210 -4.24 -4.23 17.35
CA GLN A 210 -2.84 -4.04 17.73
C GLN A 210 -2.32 -2.64 17.36
N THR A 211 -2.57 -2.18 16.13
CA THR A 211 -2.10 -0.87 15.66
C THR A 211 -2.75 0.29 16.40
N THR A 212 -4.01 0.13 16.81
CA THR A 212 -4.83 1.18 17.47
C THR A 212 -4.82 1.09 19.00
N GLY A 213 -4.20 0.06 19.57
CA GLY A 213 -4.14 -0.17 21.01
C GLY A 213 -5.45 -0.67 21.64
N ASP A 214 -6.33 -1.30 20.85
CA ASP A 214 -7.54 -1.94 21.38
C ASP A 214 -7.20 -3.27 22.07
N ARG A 215 -7.45 -3.36 23.37
CA ARG A 215 -7.11 -4.54 24.19
C ARG A 215 -8.14 -5.67 24.09
N ASP A 216 -9.30 -5.39 23.51
CA ASP A 216 -10.41 -6.35 23.39
C ASP A 216 -10.32 -7.19 22.10
N GLU A 217 -9.11 -7.50 21.61
CA GLU A 217 -8.90 -8.13 20.30
C GLU A 217 -9.74 -9.39 20.07
N GLN A 218 -9.91 -10.20 21.12
CA GLN A 218 -10.68 -11.44 21.05
C GLN A 218 -12.16 -11.18 20.79
N ASP A 219 -12.75 -10.15 21.41
CA ASP A 219 -14.13 -9.75 21.18
C ASP A 219 -14.31 -9.24 19.74
N ARG A 220 -13.37 -8.43 19.24
CA ARG A 220 -13.43 -7.90 17.87
C ARG A 220 -13.30 -9.01 16.84
N MET A 221 -12.40 -9.97 17.03
CA MET A 221 -12.29 -11.15 16.17
C MET A 221 -13.55 -12.03 16.24
N ASN A 222 -14.21 -12.12 17.41
CA ASN A 222 -15.46 -12.87 17.55
C ASN A 222 -16.62 -12.25 16.75
N CYS A 223 -16.60 -10.95 16.46
CA CYS A 223 -17.56 -10.32 15.54
C CYS A 223 -17.49 -10.95 14.14
N VAL A 224 -16.30 -11.32 13.67
CA VAL A 224 -16.13 -12.06 12.41
C VAL A 224 -16.62 -13.49 12.58
N ARG A 225 -16.08 -14.22 13.58
CA ARG A 225 -16.34 -15.67 13.76
C ARG A 225 -17.82 -16.00 13.89
N THR A 226 -18.56 -15.19 14.64
CA THR A 226 -20.00 -15.38 14.86
C THR A 226 -20.86 -14.88 13.71
N SER A 227 -20.28 -14.22 12.71
CA SER A 227 -20.95 -13.77 11.49
C SER A 227 -20.79 -14.74 10.32
N VAL A 228 -19.76 -15.59 10.34
CA VAL A 228 -19.52 -16.60 9.31
C VAL A 228 -20.70 -17.58 9.23
N GLY A 229 -21.19 -17.82 8.01
CA GLY A 229 -22.28 -18.74 7.74
C GLY A 229 -23.69 -18.18 8.00
N LYS A 230 -23.81 -16.95 8.51
CA LYS A 230 -25.12 -16.28 8.63
C LYS A 230 -25.66 -15.85 7.26
N PRO A 231 -26.99 -15.85 7.07
CA PRO A 231 -27.63 -15.22 5.93
C PRO A 231 -27.23 -13.74 5.74
N HIS A 232 -27.17 -13.27 4.50
CA HIS A 232 -26.74 -11.90 4.17
C HIS A 232 -27.64 -10.81 4.77
N ASP A 233 -28.92 -11.08 4.98
CA ASP A 233 -29.89 -10.17 5.60
C ASP A 233 -29.72 -10.06 7.12
N GLU A 234 -29.15 -11.07 7.77
CA GLU A 234 -28.80 -11.03 9.20
C GLU A 234 -27.49 -10.27 9.50
N LEU A 235 -26.64 -10.08 8.48
CA LEU A 235 -25.38 -9.37 8.62
C LEU A 235 -25.59 -7.85 8.61
N ARG A 236 -25.12 -7.16 9.65
CA ARG A 236 -25.29 -5.71 9.83
C ARG A 236 -24.75 -4.90 8.65
N GLY A 237 -23.51 -5.16 8.25
CA GLY A 237 -22.92 -4.65 7.01
C GLY A 237 -22.98 -3.13 6.85
N PHE A 238 -23.30 -2.69 5.63
CA PHE A 238 -23.32 -1.28 5.25
C PHE A 238 -24.19 -0.39 6.15
N ASN A 239 -25.40 -0.80 6.51
CA ASN A 239 -26.29 0.01 7.34
C ASN A 239 -25.67 0.27 8.73
N GLY A 240 -25.02 -0.74 9.32
CA GLY A 240 -24.28 -0.53 10.56
C GLY A 240 -23.08 0.40 10.42
N LEU A 241 -22.39 0.41 9.28
CA LEU A 241 -21.36 1.40 9.01
C LEU A 241 -21.95 2.81 8.96
N VAL A 242 -23.10 3.00 8.30
CA VAL A 242 -23.78 4.30 8.26
C VAL A 242 -24.11 4.79 9.68
N ASP A 243 -24.67 3.92 10.53
CA ASP A 243 -24.99 4.26 11.92
C ASP A 243 -23.75 4.62 12.74
N CYS A 244 -22.64 3.92 12.51
CA CYS A 244 -21.42 3.98 13.33
C CYS A 244 -20.46 5.13 12.95
N ILE A 245 -20.29 5.37 11.65
CA ILE A 245 -19.27 6.28 11.10
C ILE A 245 -19.85 7.30 10.10
N GLY A 246 -21.17 7.30 9.90
CA GLY A 246 -21.85 8.18 8.98
C GLY A 246 -21.77 7.73 7.52
N LYS A 247 -22.76 8.15 6.73
CA LYS A 247 -22.95 7.71 5.34
C LYS A 247 -21.73 7.94 4.44
N ALA A 248 -21.11 9.11 4.53
CA ALA A 248 -19.98 9.47 3.67
C ALA A 248 -18.76 8.54 3.84
N ALA A 249 -18.45 8.15 5.09
CA ALA A 249 -17.36 7.21 5.35
C ALA A 249 -17.74 5.77 4.98
N ALA A 250 -18.98 5.37 5.28
CA ALA A 250 -19.50 4.06 4.88
C ALA A 250 -19.47 3.85 3.36
N ASP A 251 -19.83 4.87 2.57
CA ASP A 251 -19.78 4.81 1.09
C ASP A 251 -18.36 4.64 0.55
N ARG A 252 -17.38 5.37 1.12
CA ARG A 252 -15.97 5.22 0.74
C ARG A 252 -15.47 3.81 1.01
N ILE A 253 -15.70 3.29 2.21
CA ILE A 253 -15.26 1.94 2.59
C ILE A 253 -15.96 0.87 1.75
N ALA A 254 -17.28 0.97 1.58
CA ALA A 254 -18.05 -0.03 0.85
C ALA A 254 -17.65 -0.16 -0.63
N LYS A 255 -17.29 0.96 -1.28
CA LYS A 255 -16.82 0.96 -2.66
C LYS A 255 -15.49 0.22 -2.86
N LEU A 256 -14.72 0.00 -1.80
CA LEU A 256 -13.35 -0.52 -1.86
C LEU A 256 -13.23 -2.01 -1.49
N VAL A 257 -14.25 -2.57 -0.85
CA VAL A 257 -14.26 -3.97 -0.37
C VAL A 257 -14.76 -4.96 -1.44
N GLY A 258 -15.47 -4.46 -2.46
CA GLY A 258 -16.04 -5.26 -3.56
C GLY A 258 -15.35 -5.02 -4.90
#